data_AF-A0A9E4UR45-F1
#
_entry.id   AF-A0A9E4UR45-F1
#
_cell.length_a   1.000
_cell.length_b   1.000
_cell.length_c   1.000
_cell.angle_alpha   90.00
_cell.angle_beta   90.00
_cell.angle_gamma   90.00
#
_symmetry.space_group_name_H-M   'P 1'
#
loop_
_entity.id
_entity.type
_entity.pdbx_description
1 polymer ?
#
loop_
_entity_poly.entity_id
_entity_poly.type
_entity_poly.pdbx_seq_one_letter_code
_entity_poly.pdbx_strand_id
1 'polypeptide(L)'
;MKLETLDVIAGLLPLDALSKDDACLEVCGRESFRDRRISDATYAAASQRVGTCYLMELTALTVYYGILACGPRRQALNSLRPAVTCKALV
;
A
#
# COMPACT_ATOMS: atom_id res chain seq x y z
N MET A 1 1.92 -27.94 -1.91
CA MET A 1 1.09 -27.25 -0.91
C MET A 1 0.88 -25.84 -1.44
N LYS A 2 -0.32 -25.52 -1.94
CA LYS A 2 -0.63 -24.17 -2.44
C LYS A 2 -0.73 -23.29 -1.20
N LEU A 3 0.23 -22.39 -0.99
CA LEU A 3 0.01 -21.31 -0.03
C LEU A 3 -1.21 -20.55 -0.53
N GLU A 4 -2.17 -20.31 0.36
CA GLU A 4 -3.31 -19.47 0.01
C GLU A 4 -2.76 -18.08 -0.33
N THR A 5 -3.30 -17.45 -1.38
CA THR A 5 -2.87 -16.12 -1.84
C THR A 5 -2.79 -15.14 -0.68
N LEU A 6 -3.73 -15.20 0.26
CA LEU A 6 -3.76 -14.37 1.47
C LEU A 6 -2.56 -14.58 2.39
N ASP A 7 -2.04 -15.80 2.53
CA ASP A 7 -0.87 -16.08 3.37
C ASP A 7 0.39 -15.44 2.77
N VAL A 8 0.51 -15.44 1.44
CA VAL A 8 1.62 -14.81 0.73
C VAL A 8 1.57 -13.28 0.90
N ILE A 9 0.37 -12.71 0.80
CA ILE A 9 0.14 -11.27 0.95
C ILE A 9 0.40 -10.83 2.40
N ALA A 10 -0.23 -11.49 3.37
CA ALA A 10 -0.11 -11.18 4.79
C ALA A 10 1.32 -11.36 5.32
N GLY A 11 2.03 -12.38 4.82
CA GLY A 11 3.42 -12.67 5.17
C GLY A 11 4.46 -11.81 4.44
N LEU A 12 4.05 -10.94 3.50
CA LEU A 12 4.96 -10.21 2.61
C LEU A 12 5.97 -11.15 1.89
N LEU A 13 5.53 -12.37 1.59
CA LEU A 13 6.37 -13.43 1.04
C LEU A 13 6.70 -13.17 -0.44
N PRO A 14 7.69 -13.91 -1.01
CA PRO A 14 8.00 -13.85 -2.44
C PRO A 14 6.77 -14.16 -3.30
N LEU A 15 6.59 -13.37 -4.36
CA LEU A 15 5.40 -13.47 -5.23
C LEU A 15 5.49 -14.62 -6.24
N ASP A 16 6.59 -15.37 -6.23
CA ASP A 16 6.89 -16.46 -7.18
C ASP A 16 5.89 -17.61 -7.07
N ALA A 17 5.21 -17.73 -5.94
CA ALA A 17 4.17 -18.72 -5.67
C ALA A 17 2.76 -18.30 -6.14
N LEU A 18 2.58 -17.04 -6.56
CA LEU A 18 1.29 -16.49 -7.00
C LEU A 18 1.08 -16.63 -8.51
N SER A 19 -0.17 -16.52 -8.93
CA SER A 19 -0.47 -16.39 -10.36
C SER A 19 0.16 -15.10 -10.91
N LYS A 20 0.42 -15.05 -12.22
CA LYS A 20 1.03 -13.86 -12.84
C LYS A 20 0.15 -12.60 -12.67
N ASP A 21 -1.16 -12.77 -12.56
CA ASP A 21 -2.10 -11.68 -12.38
C ASP A 21 -2.09 -11.20 -10.93
N ASP A 22 -2.15 -12.11 -9.96
CA ASP A 22 -2.09 -11.76 -8.52
C ASP A 22 -0.73 -11.14 -8.15
N ALA A 23 0.36 -11.70 -8.69
CA ALA A 23 1.70 -11.14 -8.50
C ALA A 23 1.80 -9.72 -9.05
N CYS A 24 1.17 -9.44 -10.20
CA CYS A 24 1.17 -8.11 -10.79
C CYS A 24 0.42 -7.09 -9.92
N LEU A 25 -0.71 -7.50 -9.34
CA LEU A 25 -1.50 -6.67 -8.44
C LEU A 25 -0.77 -6.41 -7.12
N GLU A 26 -0.10 -7.42 -6.56
CA GLU A 26 0.70 -7.29 -5.35
C GLU A 26 1.89 -6.35 -5.54
N VAL A 27 2.57 -6.38 -6.69
CA VAL A 27 3.63 -5.41 -7.00
C VAL A 27 3.07 -4.00 -7.02
N CYS A 28 1.95 -3.78 -7.72
CA CYS A 28 1.29 -2.45 -7.76
C CYS A 28 0.86 -1.98 -6.37
N GLY A 29 0.28 -2.87 -5.56
CA GLY A 29 -0.15 -2.58 -4.20
C GLY A 29 1.03 -2.24 -3.29
N ARG A 30 2.11 -3.02 -3.34
CA ARG A 30 3.33 -2.78 -2.56
C ARG A 30 4.00 -1.46 -2.91
N GLU A 31 4.16 -1.14 -4.20
CA GLU A 31 4.68 0.16 -4.65
C GLU A 31 3.79 1.33 -4.18
N SER A 32 2.47 1.16 -4.28
CA SER A 32 1.50 2.17 -3.84
C SER A 32 1.53 2.43 -2.33
N PHE A 33 1.63 1.37 -1.51
CA PHE A 33 1.67 1.51 -0.05
C PHE A 33 3.04 1.96 0.47
N ARG A 34 4.14 1.45 -0.10
CA ARG A 34 5.50 1.70 0.39
C ARG A 34 6.07 3.01 -0.13
N ASP A 35 6.04 3.17 -1.46
CA ASP A 35 6.72 4.27 -2.14
C ASP A 35 5.76 5.42 -2.49
N ARG A 36 4.45 5.22 -2.27
CA ARG A 36 3.38 6.17 -2.61
C ARG A 36 3.41 6.59 -4.09
N ARG A 37 4.03 5.77 -4.92
CA ARG A 37 4.23 5.98 -6.34
C ARG A 37 4.33 4.63 -7.02
N ILE A 38 3.62 4.46 -8.13
CA ILE A 38 3.75 3.31 -9.02
C ILE A 38 4.74 3.70 -10.12
N SER A 39 5.65 2.79 -10.48
CA SER A 39 6.56 2.99 -11.61
C SER A 39 5.82 2.92 -12.95
N ASP A 40 6.23 3.71 -13.94
CA ASP A 40 5.62 3.70 -15.27
C ASP A 40 5.71 2.31 -15.94
N ALA A 41 6.80 1.58 -15.68
CA ALA A 41 6.97 0.21 -16.16
C ALA A 41 5.96 -0.76 -15.52
N THR A 42 5.73 -0.61 -14.21
CA THR A 42 4.76 -1.40 -13.45
C THR A 42 3.32 -1.07 -13.89
N TYR A 43 3.03 0.22 -14.11
CA TYR A 43 1.73 0.67 -14.61
C TYR A 43 1.45 0.17 -16.03
N ALA A 44 2.43 0.24 -16.94
CA ALA A 44 2.31 -0.29 -18.30
C ALA A 44 2.07 -1.80 -18.31
N ALA A 45 2.82 -2.56 -17.50
CA ALA A 45 2.66 -4.01 -17.41
C ALA A 45 1.30 -4.42 -16.82
N ALA A 46 0.83 -3.70 -15.79
CA ALA A 46 -0.44 -4.01 -15.15
C ALA A 46 -1.64 -3.55 -15.99
N SER A 47 -1.56 -2.39 -16.63
CA SER A 47 -2.64 -1.88 -17.49
C SER A 47 -2.90 -2.76 -18.71
N GLN A 48 -1.85 -3.41 -19.25
CA GLN A 48 -2.00 -4.39 -20.32
C GLN A 48 -2.70 -5.69 -19.87
N ARG A 49 -2.63 -6.05 -18.58
CA ARG A 49 -3.20 -7.30 -18.06
C ARG A 49 -4.59 -7.14 -17.48
N VAL A 50 -4.77 -6.17 -16.60
CA VAL A 50 -6.02 -5.98 -15.83
C VAL A 50 -6.83 -4.76 -16.27
N GLY A 51 -6.25 -3.92 -17.15
CA GLY A 51 -6.88 -2.69 -17.61
C GLY A 51 -6.67 -1.51 -16.66
N THR A 52 -6.82 -0.30 -17.20
CA THR A 52 -6.59 0.95 -16.47
C THR A 52 -7.67 1.26 -15.43
N CYS A 53 -8.92 0.86 -15.68
CA CYS A 53 -10.03 1.07 -14.74
C CYS A 53 -9.80 0.31 -13.42
N TYR A 54 -9.40 -0.96 -13.53
CA TYR A 54 -9.10 -1.79 -12.38
C TYR A 54 -7.94 -1.25 -11.53
N LEU A 55 -6.91 -0.69 -12.18
CA LEU A 55 -5.79 -0.04 -11.49
C LEU A 55 -6.20 1.21 -10.71
N MET A 56 -7.14 2.01 -11.25
CA MET A 56 -7.66 3.17 -10.53
C MET A 56 -8.46 2.73 -9.30
N GLU A 57 -9.28 1.69 -9.41
CA GLU A 57 -10.03 1.13 -8.28
C GLU A 57 -9.10 0.58 -7.19
N LEU A 58 -8.06 -0.17 -7.58
CA LEU A 58 -7.04 -0.67 -6.66
C LEU A 58 -6.33 0.47 -5.93
N THR A 59 -5.98 1.54 -6.65
CA THR A 59 -5.33 2.73 -6.08
C THR A 59 -6.27 3.42 -5.09
N ALA A 60 -7.55 3.59 -5.44
CA ALA A 60 -8.55 4.19 -4.56
C ALA A 60 -8.73 3.39 -3.26
N LEU A 61 -8.81 2.05 -3.35
CA LEU A 61 -8.87 1.17 -2.19
C LEU A 61 -7.61 1.26 -1.33
N THR A 62 -6.44 1.28 -1.96
CA THR A 62 -5.13 1.41 -1.28
C THR A 62 -5.06 2.72 -0.48
N VAL A 63 -5.49 3.83 -1.06
CA VAL A 63 -5.55 5.13 -0.38
C VAL A 63 -6.56 5.11 0.77
N TYR A 64 -7.76 4.57 0.54
CA TYR A 64 -8.81 4.47 1.55
C TYR A 64 -8.35 3.66 2.77
N TYR A 65 -7.82 2.46 2.56
CA TYR A 65 -7.30 1.63 3.64
C TYR A 65 -6.01 2.20 4.25
N GLY A 66 -5.19 2.91 3.48
CA GLY A 66 -4.04 3.66 4.00
C GLY A 66 -4.46 4.75 5.00
N ILE A 67 -5.53 5.48 4.72
CA ILE A 67 -6.11 6.46 5.65
C ILE A 67 -6.61 5.77 6.93
N LEU A 68 -7.33 4.67 6.80
CA LEU A 68 -7.85 3.91 7.96
C LEU A 68 -6.73 3.29 8.81
N ALA A 69 -5.66 2.80 8.20
CA ALA A 69 -4.52 2.23 8.91
C ALA A 69 -3.65 3.31 9.60
N CYS A 70 -3.57 4.51 9.03
CA CYS A 70 -2.74 5.60 9.55
C CYS A 70 -3.49 6.53 10.53
N GLY A 71 -4.81 6.68 10.38
CA GLY A 71 -5.68 7.56 11.18
C GLY A 71 -5.60 7.33 12.70
N PRO A 72 -5.91 6.12 13.22
CA PRO A 72 -5.91 5.86 14.65
C PRO A 72 -4.50 5.90 15.26
N ARG A 73 -3.47 5.55 14.47
CA ARG A 73 -2.06 5.56 14.92
C ARG A 73 -1.53 6.99 15.09
N ARG A 74 -1.96 7.92 14.23
CA ARG A 74 -1.57 9.35 14.31
C ARG A 74 -2.29 10.07 15.46
N GLN A 75 -3.52 9.70 15.77
CA GLN A 75 -4.26 10.25 16.91
C GLN A 75 -3.68 9.81 18.26
N ALA A 76 -3.28 8.53 18.38
CA ALA A 76 -2.58 8.01 19.58
C ALA A 76 -1.17 8.62 19.76
N LEU A 77 -0.43 8.88 18.68
CA LEU A 77 0.86 9.57 18.74
C LEU A 77 0.74 11.05 19.12
N ASN A 78 -0.33 11.74 18.68
CA ASN A 78 -0.58 13.13 19.06
C ASN A 78 -1.06 13.27 20.52
N SER A 79 -1.79 12.30 21.07
CA SER A 79 -2.21 12.32 22.48
C SER A 79 -1.08 11.98 23.46
N LEU A 80 0.04 11.42 22.97
CA LEU A 80 1.23 11.09 23.76
C LEU A 80 2.35 12.13 23.65
N ARG A 81 2.20 13.20 22.84
CA ARG A 81 3.12 14.34 22.90
C ARG A 81 2.69 15.24 24.05
N PRO A 82 3.46 15.36 25.15
CA PRO A 82 3.24 16.48 26.05
C PRO A 82 3.43 17.75 25.22
N ALA A 83 2.61 18.77 25.51
CA ALA A 83 2.75 20.10 24.96
C ALA A 83 4.17 20.62 25.28
N VAL A 84 5.14 20.37 24.40
CA VAL A 84 6.40 21.09 24.39
C VAL A 84 6.03 22.46 23.88
N THR A 85 5.66 23.30 24.84
CA THR A 85 5.39 24.71 24.67
C THR A 85 6.57 25.28 23.91
N CYS A 86 6.30 25.88 22.75
CA CYS A 86 7.25 26.70 22.02
C CYS A 86 7.81 27.74 23.00
N LYS A 87 9.02 27.50 23.50
CA LYS A 87 9.87 28.52 24.09
C LYS A 87 11.06 28.67 23.15
N ALA A 88 11.22 29.91 22.70
CA ALA A 88 12.36 30.53 22.03
C ALA A 88 12.18 30.89 20.54
N LEU A 89 12.43 32.19 20.29
CA LEU A 89 12.62 32.94 19.04
C LEU A 89 11.30 33.48 18.46
N VAL A 90 10.88 34.73 18.70
CA VAL A 90 11.60 36.01 18.86
C VAL A 90 10.99 36.83 19.99
#